data_AF-A0A225UID3-F1
#
_entry.id   AF-A0A225UID3-F1
#
_cell.length_a   1.000
_cell.length_b   1.000
_cell.length_c   1.000
_cell.angle_alpha   90.00
_cell.angle_beta   90.00
_cell.angle_gamma   90.00
#
_symmetry.space_group_name_H-M   'P 1'
#
loop_
_entity.id
_entity.type
_entity.pdbx_description
1 polymer ?
#
loop_
_entity_poly.entity_id
_entity_poly.type
_entity_poly.pdbx_seq_one_letter_code
_entity_poly.pdbx_strand_id
1 'polypeptide(L)'
;MTVASRKGPLSCMVNGVVEARAKPDSGADVSVVTPRLLHELTTQGQWLPMRDLSENESIEGITATPLVIKQEVKLDLQFDTANGHLTLKNVTCWVVTGGLPAGMGDILLSESVMERLGYNAQALLDKARVESGVYDMDDDVAMTGVRHVLAYSAASRSPDPAPEKREMQSDEEQQCFPEVDRKHPQEETREREWSILEKKLNDASQLGCSATFRAELESILFEYRDVFRIKLGRDPPVDMPPLKVTLRPDAVPELFSFLTDMGIFTPTRVLMGGSDSVAYC
;
A
#
# COMPACT_ATOMS: atom_id res chain seq x y z
N MET A 1 35.44 6.95 1.84
CA MET A 1 34.82 6.43 3.08
C MET A 1 33.40 6.97 3.13
N THR A 2 32.45 6.25 2.55
CA THR A 2 31.05 6.65 2.48
C THR A 2 30.38 6.16 3.76
N VAL A 3 30.12 7.08 4.69
CA VAL A 3 29.42 6.77 5.93
C VAL A 3 28.02 6.32 5.54
N ALA A 4 27.70 5.04 5.77
CA ALA A 4 26.35 4.52 5.60
C ALA A 4 25.38 5.38 6.43
N SER A 5 24.54 6.15 5.74
CA SER A 5 23.54 7.02 6.36
C SER A 5 22.52 6.14 7.09
N ARG A 6 22.54 6.18 8.43
CA ARG A 6 21.57 5.45 9.24
C ARG A 6 20.19 6.05 9.00
N LYS A 7 19.26 5.26 8.47
CA LYS A 7 17.82 5.57 8.42
C LYS A 7 17.31 5.70 9.87
N GLY A 8 17.28 6.91 10.42
CA GLY A 8 16.89 7.17 11.80
C GLY A 8 16.57 8.64 12.04
N PRO A 9 15.95 8.99 13.18
CA PRO A 9 15.58 10.36 13.46
C PRO A 9 16.84 11.23 13.64
N LEU A 10 16.77 12.42 13.06
CA LEU A 10 17.83 13.43 13.03
C LEU A 10 17.85 14.18 14.37
N SER A 11 19.04 14.40 14.93
CA SER A 11 19.18 15.24 16.11
C SER A 11 18.92 16.69 15.76
N CYS A 12 18.13 17.37 16.59
CA CYS A 12 17.87 18.80 16.46
C CYS A 12 17.79 19.49 17.82
N MET A 13 18.09 20.78 17.83
CA MET A 13 17.89 21.66 18.98
C MET A 13 16.56 22.40 18.82
N VAL A 14 15.69 22.28 19.80
CA VAL A 14 14.34 22.86 19.79
C VAL A 14 14.35 24.14 20.63
N ASN A 15 13.91 25.24 20.02
CA ASN A 15 13.92 26.59 20.60
C ASN A 15 15.27 27.00 21.20
N GLY A 16 16.38 26.42 20.72
CA GLY A 16 17.73 26.67 21.21
C GLY A 16 18.05 26.12 22.60
N VAL A 17 17.18 25.30 23.21
CA VAL A 17 17.31 24.89 24.62
C VAL A 17 17.17 23.40 24.89
N VAL A 18 16.43 22.64 24.09
CA VAL A 18 16.18 21.21 24.32
C VAL A 18 16.63 20.41 23.11
N GLU A 19 17.50 19.43 23.33
CA GLU A 19 17.84 18.46 22.29
C GLU A 19 16.69 17.47 22.10
N ALA A 20 16.28 17.28 20.86
CA ALA A 20 15.22 16.37 20.46
C ALA A 20 15.62 15.59 19.21
N ARG A 21 14.80 14.60 18.86
CA ARG A 21 14.97 13.80 17.64
C ARG A 21 13.79 14.01 16.72
N ALA A 22 14.05 14.55 15.52
CA ALA A 22 13.04 14.77 14.50
C ALA A 22 13.21 13.80 13.33
N LYS A 23 12.14 13.12 12.93
CA LYS A 23 12.14 12.23 11.78
C LYS A 23 11.40 12.88 10.60
N PRO A 24 12.04 13.02 9.43
CA PRO A 24 11.33 13.35 8.20
C PRO A 24 10.36 12.21 7.84
N ASP A 25 9.09 12.55 7.66
CA ASP A 25 8.04 11.60 7.29
C ASP A 25 7.20 12.17 6.13
N SER A 26 7.53 11.74 4.92
CA SER A 26 6.81 12.17 3.71
C SER A 26 5.39 11.62 3.64
N GLY A 27 5.02 10.65 4.49
CA GLY A 27 3.64 10.15 4.59
C GLY A 27 2.79 10.93 5.59
N ALA A 28 3.30 12.00 6.19
CA ALA A 28 2.58 12.81 7.16
C ALA A 28 2.16 14.16 6.56
N ASP A 29 0.87 14.46 6.55
CA ASP A 29 0.35 15.76 6.09
C ASP A 29 0.71 16.89 7.05
N VAL A 30 0.74 16.57 8.35
CA VAL A 30 0.93 17.51 9.44
C VAL A 30 2.07 17.05 10.36
N SER A 31 2.90 18.00 10.77
CA SER A 31 4.00 17.72 11.69
C SER A 31 3.43 17.44 13.08
N VAL A 32 3.97 16.44 13.78
CA VAL A 32 3.49 16.06 15.12
C VAL A 32 4.62 16.08 16.13
N VAL A 33 4.28 16.38 17.38
CA VAL A 33 5.22 16.47 18.50
C VAL A 33 4.69 15.78 19.75
N THR A 34 5.57 15.08 20.46
CA THR A 34 5.23 14.41 21.71
C THR A 34 5.02 15.38 22.88
N PRO A 35 4.08 15.11 23.81
CA PRO A 35 3.86 15.94 25.00
C PRO A 35 5.07 16.02 25.90
N ARG A 36 5.87 14.96 25.94
CA ARG A 36 7.09 14.89 26.74
C ARG A 36 8.05 16.03 26.38
N LEU A 37 8.27 16.25 25.09
CA LEU A 37 9.15 17.33 24.63
C LEU A 37 8.63 18.71 25.03
N LEU A 38 7.31 18.92 24.95
CA LEU A 38 6.69 20.19 25.36
C LEU A 38 6.80 20.43 26.87
N HIS A 39 6.65 19.37 27.66
CA HIS A 39 6.88 19.44 29.09
C HIS A 39 8.33 19.82 29.41
N GLU A 40 9.30 19.18 28.75
CA GLU A 40 10.74 19.50 28.90
C GLU A 40 11.02 20.97 28.53
N LEU A 41 10.50 21.47 27.41
CA LEU A 41 10.63 22.89 27.02
C LEU A 41 10.03 23.84 28.07
N THR A 42 8.85 23.51 28.59
CA THR A 42 8.18 24.32 29.62
C THR A 42 8.97 24.34 30.93
N THR A 43 9.58 23.21 31.33
CA THR A 43 10.44 23.14 32.53
C THR A 43 11.72 23.96 32.40
N GLN A 44 12.23 24.16 31.18
CA GLN A 44 13.35 25.05 30.90
C GLN A 44 12.93 26.53 30.80
N GLY A 45 11.67 26.86 31.13
CA GLY A 45 11.16 28.23 31.16
C GLY A 45 10.87 28.82 29.78
N GLN A 46 10.79 27.99 28.73
CA GLN A 46 10.41 28.49 27.40
C GLN A 46 8.92 28.83 27.32
N TRP A 47 8.63 29.95 26.67
CA TRP A 47 7.27 30.30 26.30
C TRP A 47 6.92 29.67 24.95
N LEU A 48 5.93 28.77 24.95
CA LEU A 48 5.50 28.07 23.75
C LEU A 48 4.19 28.71 23.23
N PRO A 49 4.17 29.20 21.98
CA PRO A 49 2.94 29.67 21.35
C PRO A 49 2.05 28.47 21.04
N MET A 50 1.17 28.13 21.98
CA MET A 50 0.18 27.06 21.87
C MET A 50 -1.19 27.64 21.52
N ARG A 51 -1.95 26.93 20.68
CA ARG A 51 -3.34 27.23 20.36
C ARG A 51 -4.16 25.96 20.53
N ASP A 52 -5.27 26.07 21.24
CA ASP A 52 -6.25 25.00 21.31
C ASP A 52 -7.04 24.94 20.00
N LEU A 53 -7.18 23.75 19.44
CA LEU A 53 -7.96 23.52 18.23
C LEU A 53 -9.45 23.48 18.61
N SER A 54 -10.28 24.24 17.89
CA SER A 54 -11.71 24.40 18.18
C SER A 54 -12.54 23.15 17.86
N GLU A 55 -12.04 22.30 16.97
CA GLU A 55 -12.60 20.98 16.67
C GLU A 55 -11.54 19.93 17.01
N ASN A 56 -11.96 18.83 17.65
CA ASN A 56 -11.07 17.70 17.93
C ASN A 56 -10.67 17.08 16.58
N GLU A 57 -9.48 17.41 16.09
CA GLU A 57 -8.97 16.80 14.87
C GLU A 57 -8.46 15.39 15.20
N SER A 58 -9.02 14.40 14.50
CA SER A 58 -8.54 13.02 14.56
C SER A 58 -7.44 12.86 13.53
N ILE A 59 -6.24 12.50 13.99
CA ILE A 59 -5.25 11.92 13.09
C ILE A 59 -5.57 10.43 12.95
N GLU A 60 -5.76 9.98 11.71
CA GLU A 60 -5.73 8.56 11.40
C GLU A 60 -4.29 8.15 11.12
N GLY A 61 -3.84 7.11 11.81
CA GLY A 61 -2.64 6.41 11.43
C GLY A 61 -2.92 4.93 11.30
N ILE A 62 -1.89 4.16 10.96
CA ILE A 62 -1.99 2.69 10.80
C ILE A 62 -2.32 1.98 12.14
N THR A 63 -2.33 2.72 13.26
CA THR A 63 -2.77 2.24 14.56
C THR A 63 -4.30 2.27 14.67
N ALA A 64 -4.91 1.16 15.11
CA ALA A 64 -6.36 0.98 15.22
C ALA A 64 -7.12 2.00 16.12
N THR A 65 -6.42 2.87 16.83
CA THR A 65 -7.01 3.93 17.66
C THR A 65 -6.72 5.31 17.04
N PRO A 66 -7.74 6.03 16.54
CA PRO A 66 -7.56 7.38 16.03
C PRO A 66 -7.03 8.28 17.14
N LEU A 67 -6.01 9.07 16.82
CA LEU A 67 -5.32 9.89 17.81
C LEU A 67 -5.98 11.27 17.84
N VAL A 68 -6.63 11.58 18.96
CA VAL A 68 -7.32 12.87 19.12
C VAL A 68 -6.29 13.94 19.46
N ILE A 69 -6.29 15.01 18.66
CA ILE A 69 -5.44 16.18 18.85
C ILE A 69 -6.28 17.35 19.32
N LYS A 70 -5.74 18.05 20.33
CA LYS A 70 -6.41 19.17 20.98
C LYS A 70 -5.63 20.48 20.85
N GLN A 71 -4.35 20.39 20.51
CA GLN A 71 -3.44 21.54 20.57
C GLN A 71 -2.49 21.55 19.40
N GLU A 72 -2.25 22.74 18.86
CA GLU A 72 -1.14 23.04 17.97
C GLU A 72 -0.12 23.94 18.68
N VAL A 73 1.16 23.77 18.33
CA VAL A 73 2.27 24.56 18.87
C VAL A 73 3.21 24.94 17.74
N LYS A 74 3.83 26.12 17.82
CA LYS A 74 4.91 26.49 16.90
C LYS A 74 6.27 26.35 17.57
N LEU A 75 7.18 25.66 16.89
CA LEU A 75 8.52 25.36 17.37
C LEU A 75 9.58 25.82 16.37
N ASP A 76 10.73 26.24 16.87
CA ASP A 76 11.92 26.50 16.07
C ASP A 76 12.84 25.28 16.18
N LEU A 77 13.17 24.65 15.05
CA LEU A 77 14.01 23.45 14.99
C LEU A 77 15.33 23.78 14.33
N GLN A 78 16.45 23.59 15.03
CA GLN A 78 17.79 23.80 14.51
C GLN A 78 18.49 22.46 14.29
N PHE A 79 18.95 22.23 13.07
CA PHE A 79 19.68 21.05 12.65
C PHE A 79 21.13 21.40 12.35
N ASP A 80 22.05 20.55 12.79
CA ASP A 80 23.46 20.67 12.44
C ASP A 80 23.71 19.94 11.12
N THR A 81 24.19 20.70 10.13
CA THR A 81 24.57 20.15 8.83
C THR A 81 26.07 20.32 8.63
N ALA A 82 26.63 19.57 7.68
CA ALA A 82 28.04 19.74 7.27
C ALA A 82 28.36 21.17 6.78
N ASN A 83 27.34 21.94 6.37
CA ASN A 83 27.45 23.30 5.86
C ASN A 83 27.06 24.37 6.88
N GLY A 84 26.93 24.01 8.17
CA GLY A 84 26.50 24.89 9.25
C GLY A 84 25.08 24.59 9.74
N HIS A 85 24.56 25.47 10.59
CA HIS A 85 23.25 25.29 11.20
C HIS A 85 22.11 25.66 10.25
N LEU A 86 21.09 24.79 10.16
CA LEU A 86 19.83 25.05 9.48
C LEU A 86 18.74 25.24 10.53
N THR A 87 18.13 26.42 10.59
CA THR A 87 17.02 26.70 11.52
C THR A 87 15.70 26.79 10.77
N LEU A 88 14.78 25.89 11.09
CA LEU A 88 13.38 25.92 10.67
C LEU A 88 12.60 26.71 11.70
N LYS A 89 12.11 27.89 11.33
CA LYS A 89 11.34 28.74 12.24
C LYS A 89 9.85 28.51 12.11
N ASN A 90 9.14 28.62 13.23
CA ASN A 90 7.67 28.57 13.31
C ASN A 90 7.08 27.29 12.68
N VAL A 91 7.72 26.14 12.90
CA VAL A 91 7.19 24.84 12.47
C VAL A 91 5.94 24.53 13.29
N THR A 92 4.78 24.56 12.63
CA THR A 92 3.51 24.20 13.26
C THR A 92 3.47 22.69 13.49
N CYS A 93 3.40 22.28 14.75
CA CYS A 93 3.32 20.90 15.16
C CYS A 93 2.02 20.66 15.93
N TRP A 94 1.37 19.54 15.67
CA TRP A 94 0.23 19.08 16.45
C TRP A 94 0.69 18.22 17.63
N VAL A 95 0.09 18.46 18.79
CA VAL A 95 0.46 17.77 20.03
C VAL A 95 -0.31 16.46 20.12
N VAL A 96 0.43 15.35 20.03
CA VAL A 96 -0.17 14.02 20.13
C VAL A 96 -0.52 13.71 21.59
N THR A 97 -1.65 13.06 21.87
CA THR A 97 -2.05 12.72 23.26
C THR A 97 -1.22 11.59 23.88
N GLY A 98 -0.49 10.83 23.06
CA GLY A 98 0.42 9.76 23.48
C GLY A 98 1.88 10.01 23.10
N GLY A 99 2.71 8.97 23.20
CA GLY A 99 4.06 8.98 22.64
C GLY A 99 4.07 8.53 21.18
N LEU A 100 5.11 8.92 20.45
CA LEU A 100 5.40 8.30 19.15
C LEU A 100 5.98 6.89 19.39
N PRO A 101 5.78 5.94 18.45
CA PRO A 101 6.35 4.61 18.55
C PRO A 101 7.87 4.61 18.71
N ALA A 102 8.39 3.53 19.31
CA ALA A 102 9.82 3.38 19.55
C ALA A 102 10.63 3.55 18.25
N GLY A 103 11.63 4.44 18.30
CA GLY A 103 12.51 4.72 17.15
C GLY A 103 12.09 5.89 16.25
N MET A 104 10.93 6.51 16.49
CA MET A 104 10.49 7.69 15.73
C MET A 104 11.07 9.02 16.23
N GLY A 105 11.53 9.05 17.48
CA GLY A 105 11.97 10.29 18.12
C GLY A 105 10.79 11.06 18.72
N ASP A 106 10.98 12.37 18.86
CA ASP A 106 10.07 13.27 19.56
C ASP A 106 9.18 14.08 18.61
N ILE A 107 9.59 14.21 17.34
CA ILE A 107 8.94 15.02 16.31
C ILE A 107 8.88 14.24 14.99
N LEU A 108 7.74 14.26 14.30
CA LEU A 108 7.66 13.90 12.88
C LEU A 108 7.47 15.18 12.05
N LEU A 109 8.28 15.34 11.01
CA LEU A 109 8.16 16.46 10.07
C LEU A 109 7.28 16.04 8.90
N SER A 110 6.26 16.83 8.61
CA SER A 110 5.34 16.60 7.51
C SER A 110 5.96 16.81 6.13
N GLU A 111 5.29 16.24 5.14
CA GLU A 111 5.53 16.49 3.71
C GLU A 111 5.61 17.99 3.42
N SER A 112 4.66 18.79 3.91
CA SER A 112 4.62 20.24 3.71
C SER A 112 5.83 21.01 4.27
N VAL A 113 6.54 20.45 5.25
CA VAL A 113 7.82 20.99 5.74
C VAL A 113 8.94 20.48 4.83
N MET A 114 8.95 19.20 4.51
CA MET A 114 9.97 18.56 3.66
C MET A 114 10.03 19.19 2.25
N GLU A 115 8.89 19.46 1.62
CA GLU A 115 8.81 20.14 0.32
C GLU A 115 9.48 21.52 0.35
N ARG A 116 9.27 22.30 1.41
CA ARG A 116 9.92 23.61 1.58
C ARG A 116 11.43 23.51 1.73
N LEU A 117 11.93 22.38 2.24
CA LEU A 117 13.37 22.08 2.30
C LEU A 117 13.91 21.59 0.96
N GLY A 118 13.07 21.47 -0.07
CA GLY A 118 13.45 20.99 -1.39
C GLY A 118 13.39 19.48 -1.53
N TYR A 119 12.71 18.77 -0.63
CA TYR A 119 12.40 17.36 -0.86
C TYR A 119 11.42 17.25 -2.02
N ASN A 120 11.78 16.43 -3.02
CA ASN A 120 10.95 16.12 -4.16
C ASN A 120 11.24 14.68 -4.58
N ALA A 121 10.20 13.86 -4.63
CA ALA A 121 10.32 12.43 -4.94
C ALA A 121 10.94 12.19 -6.33
N GLN A 122 10.54 12.98 -7.33
CA GLN A 122 11.11 12.89 -8.67
C GLN A 122 12.60 13.27 -8.67
N ALA A 123 12.97 14.38 -8.02
CA ALA A 123 14.36 14.81 -7.92
C ALA A 123 15.24 13.80 -7.16
N LEU A 124 14.66 13.06 -6.22
CA LEU A 124 15.33 11.94 -5.55
C LEU A 124 15.59 10.79 -6.54
N LEU A 125 14.61 10.40 -7.35
CA LEU A 125 14.79 9.37 -8.39
C LEU A 125 15.76 9.82 -9.48
N ASP A 126 15.72 11.08 -9.90
CA ASP A 126 16.64 11.63 -10.90
C ASP A 126 18.09 11.56 -10.39
N LYS A 127 18.32 11.89 -9.11
CA LYS A 127 19.63 11.73 -8.46
C LYS A 127 20.04 10.26 -8.36
N ALA A 128 19.13 9.38 -7.96
CA ALA A 128 19.40 7.95 -7.87
C ALA A 128 19.77 7.37 -9.25
N ARG A 129 19.10 7.80 -10.32
CA ARG A 129 19.40 7.38 -11.70
C ARG A 129 20.81 7.75 -12.15
N VAL A 130 21.35 8.86 -11.65
CA VAL A 130 22.75 9.27 -11.91
C VAL A 130 23.73 8.30 -11.22
N GLU A 131 23.39 7.80 -10.03
CA GLU A 131 24.23 6.85 -9.29
C GLU A 131 24.12 5.42 -9.83
N SER A 132 22.91 4.93 -10.09
CA SER A 132 22.68 3.64 -10.72
C SER A 132 21.43 3.62 -11.59
N GLY A 133 21.55 2.94 -12.74
CA GLY A 133 20.43 2.73 -13.65
C GLY A 133 19.44 1.67 -13.18
N VAL A 134 19.89 0.75 -12.33
CA VAL A 134 19.10 -0.38 -11.83
C VAL A 134 19.45 -0.56 -10.36
N TYR A 135 18.42 -0.63 -9.52
CA TYR A 135 18.53 -0.98 -8.11
C TYR A 135 17.76 -2.29 -7.93
N ASP A 136 18.46 -3.34 -7.52
CA ASP A 136 17.82 -4.58 -7.11
C ASP A 136 17.25 -4.37 -5.70
N MET A 137 15.92 -4.43 -5.56
CA MET A 137 15.23 -4.24 -4.27
C MET A 137 15.04 -5.55 -3.50
N ASP A 138 15.40 -6.69 -4.10
CA ASP A 138 15.36 -8.01 -3.45
C ASP A 138 16.63 -8.27 -2.61
N ASP A 139 17.68 -7.44 -2.78
CA ASP A 139 18.95 -7.52 -2.04
C ASP A 139 18.85 -7.08 -0.55
N ASP A 140 17.67 -6.63 -0.10
CA ASP A 140 17.44 -6.33 1.32
C ASP A 140 17.48 -7.63 2.14
N VAL A 141 18.61 -7.86 2.83
CA VAL A 141 18.76 -8.93 3.81
C VAL A 141 17.56 -8.86 4.76
N ALA A 142 16.74 -9.92 4.76
CA ALA A 142 15.52 -9.98 5.55
C ALA A 142 15.83 -9.77 7.03
N MET A 143 15.73 -8.52 7.49
CA MET A 143 15.86 -8.16 8.88
C MET A 143 14.70 -8.82 9.63
N THR A 144 15.01 -9.86 10.41
CA THR A 144 14.05 -10.58 11.24
C THR A 144 13.53 -9.64 12.33
N GLY A 145 12.33 -9.09 12.15
CA GLY A 145 11.69 -8.20 13.11
C GLY A 145 10.34 -7.69 12.61
N VAL A 146 9.46 -7.32 13.56
CA VAL A 146 8.20 -6.65 13.24
C VAL A 146 8.52 -5.26 12.67
N ARG A 147 8.03 -4.97 11.47
CA ARG A 147 8.18 -3.66 10.83
C ARG A 147 7.01 -2.77 11.24
N HIS A 148 7.30 -1.57 11.72
CA HIS A 148 6.29 -0.57 12.04
C HIS A 148 6.20 0.42 10.88
N VAL A 149 5.15 0.29 10.07
CA VAL A 149 4.75 1.34 9.12
C VAL A 149 3.81 2.26 9.90
N LEU A 150 4.15 3.54 10.00
CA LEU A 150 3.22 4.57 10.43
C LEU A 150 3.19 5.64 9.34
N ALA A 151 1.98 5.97 8.91
CA ALA A 151 1.64 7.24 8.33
C ALA A 151 0.68 7.92 9.32
N TYR A 152 0.80 9.23 9.50
CA TYR A 152 -0.15 10.03 10.26
C TYR A 152 -0.71 11.07 9.31
N SER A 153 -1.89 10.81 8.77
CA SER A 153 -2.60 11.76 7.92
C SER A 153 -3.63 12.50 8.75
N ALA A 154 -3.71 13.82 8.59
CA ALA A 154 -4.89 14.54 9.06
C ALA A 154 -6.07 13.95 8.32
N ALA A 155 -7.17 13.61 9.00
CA ALA A 155 -8.32 12.98 8.36
C ALA A 155 -8.85 13.87 7.23
N SER A 156 -8.37 13.65 6.01
CA SER A 156 -9.12 13.99 4.81
C SER A 156 -10.41 13.21 4.96
N ARG A 157 -11.54 13.91 5.14
CA ARG A 157 -12.87 13.29 5.10
C ARG A 157 -13.00 12.56 3.76
N SER A 158 -12.55 11.31 3.68
CA SER A 158 -13.03 10.41 2.67
C SER A 158 -14.53 10.32 2.94
N PRO A 159 -15.38 10.64 1.95
CA PRO A 159 -16.81 10.49 2.13
C PRO A 159 -17.04 9.06 2.61
N ASP A 160 -17.76 8.94 3.72
CA ASP A 160 -18.16 7.65 4.26
C ASP A 160 -18.71 6.83 3.10
N PRO A 161 -18.15 5.64 2.82
CA PRO A 161 -18.58 4.85 1.68
C PRO A 161 -20.09 4.65 1.81
N ALA A 162 -20.80 4.94 0.72
CA ALA A 162 -22.23 4.75 0.65
C ALA A 162 -22.57 3.34 1.17
N PRO A 163 -23.74 3.13 1.82
CA PRO A 163 -24.10 1.85 2.41
C PRO A 163 -23.97 0.69 1.42
N GLU A 164 -24.30 0.93 0.14
CA GLU A 164 -24.15 -0.02 -0.97
C GLU A 164 -22.69 -0.47 -1.20
N LYS A 165 -21.70 0.41 -0.98
CA LYS A 165 -20.28 0.06 -1.11
C LYS A 165 -19.74 -0.70 0.09
N ARG A 166 -20.26 -0.46 1.31
CA ARG A 166 -19.84 -1.19 2.51
C ARG A 166 -20.21 -2.67 2.45
N GLU A 167 -21.34 -2.98 1.81
CA GLU A 167 -21.78 -4.37 1.61
C GLU A 167 -20.93 -5.13 0.58
N MET A 168 -20.33 -4.43 -0.40
CA MET A 168 -19.51 -5.04 -1.45
C MET A 168 -18.01 -5.04 -1.17
N GLN A 169 -17.54 -4.33 -0.13
CA GLN A 169 -16.12 -4.22 0.20
C GLN A 169 -15.44 -5.57 0.43
N SER A 170 -16.11 -6.50 1.12
CA SER A 170 -15.56 -7.85 1.33
C SER A 170 -15.38 -8.62 0.04
N ASP A 171 -16.32 -8.44 -0.90
CA ASP A 171 -16.35 -9.16 -2.17
C ASP A 171 -15.30 -8.57 -3.12
N GLU A 172 -15.12 -7.24 -3.13
CA GLU A 172 -14.05 -6.53 -3.86
C GLU A 172 -12.65 -6.91 -3.33
N GLU A 173 -12.48 -6.99 -2.00
CA GLU A 173 -11.23 -7.42 -1.37
C GLU A 173 -10.91 -8.88 -1.70
N GLN A 174 -11.90 -9.78 -1.66
CA GLN A 174 -11.73 -11.18 -2.05
C GLN A 174 -11.45 -11.36 -3.54
N GLN A 175 -11.93 -10.45 -4.39
CA GLN A 175 -11.63 -10.47 -5.82
C GLN A 175 -10.19 -10.03 -6.11
N CYS A 176 -9.67 -9.04 -5.38
CA CYS A 176 -8.28 -8.59 -5.51
C CYS A 176 -7.28 -9.52 -4.80
N PHE A 177 -7.70 -10.11 -3.67
CA PHE A 177 -6.87 -10.94 -2.80
C PHE A 177 -7.62 -12.22 -2.40
N PRO A 178 -7.81 -13.16 -3.33
CA PRO A 178 -8.54 -14.39 -3.05
C PRO A 178 -7.83 -15.21 -1.97
N GLU A 179 -8.59 -15.72 -1.00
CA GLU A 179 -8.07 -16.69 -0.03
C GLU A 179 -7.68 -17.99 -0.75
N VAL A 180 -6.39 -18.27 -0.80
CA VAL A 180 -5.86 -19.52 -1.38
C VAL A 180 -5.81 -20.59 -0.30
N ASP A 181 -6.53 -21.69 -0.49
CA ASP A 181 -6.40 -22.84 0.39
C ASP A 181 -5.01 -23.47 0.23
N ARG A 182 -4.24 -23.43 1.32
CA ARG A 182 -2.84 -23.91 1.35
C ARG A 182 -2.74 -25.42 1.56
N LYS A 183 -3.85 -26.10 1.87
CA LYS A 183 -3.89 -27.55 2.03
C LYS A 183 -4.12 -28.21 0.66
N HIS A 184 -3.42 -29.32 0.40
CA HIS A 184 -3.69 -30.12 -0.78
C HIS A 184 -5.16 -30.58 -0.77
N PRO A 185 -5.86 -30.62 -1.93
CA PRO A 185 -7.24 -31.05 -2.00
C PRO A 185 -7.40 -32.43 -1.37
N GLN A 186 -8.10 -32.50 -0.24
CA GLN A 186 -8.45 -33.76 0.43
C GLN A 186 -9.54 -34.47 -0.37
N GLU A 187 -9.63 -35.80 -0.28
CA GLU A 187 -10.66 -36.59 -0.96
C GLU A 187 -12.09 -36.11 -0.62
N GLU A 188 -12.32 -35.66 0.63
CA GLU A 188 -13.58 -35.04 1.05
C GLU A 188 -13.97 -33.80 0.25
N THR A 189 -13.01 -32.95 -0.15
CA THR A 189 -13.27 -31.77 -0.98
C THR A 189 -13.73 -32.18 -2.37
N ARG A 190 -13.12 -33.23 -2.91
CA ARG A 190 -13.48 -33.78 -4.23
C ARG A 190 -14.87 -34.38 -4.22
N GLU A 191 -15.25 -35.08 -3.16
CA GLU A 191 -16.60 -35.65 -3.02
C GLU A 191 -17.66 -34.54 -2.96
N ARG A 192 -17.36 -33.44 -2.26
CA ARG A 192 -18.23 -32.25 -2.23
C ARG A 192 -18.35 -31.59 -3.60
N GLU A 193 -17.24 -31.45 -4.34
CA GLU A 193 -17.24 -30.96 -5.73
C GLU A 193 -18.16 -31.80 -6.61
N TRP A 194 -18.03 -33.13 -6.53
CA TRP A 194 -18.87 -34.04 -7.31
C TRP A 194 -20.35 -33.97 -6.94
N SER A 195 -20.67 -33.88 -5.64
CA SER A 195 -22.06 -33.74 -5.18
C SER A 195 -22.75 -32.50 -5.76
N ILE A 196 -22.00 -31.40 -5.94
CA ILE A 196 -22.52 -30.19 -6.59
C ILE A 196 -22.76 -30.42 -8.08
N LEU A 197 -21.83 -31.06 -8.79
CA LEU A 197 -21.99 -31.39 -10.21
C LEU A 197 -23.17 -32.33 -10.45
N GLU A 198 -23.34 -33.34 -9.61
CA GLU A 198 -24.48 -34.26 -9.65
C GLU A 198 -25.80 -33.53 -9.41
N LYS A 199 -25.84 -32.59 -8.45
CA LYS A 199 -27.00 -31.73 -8.23
C LYS A 199 -27.34 -30.91 -9.48
N LYS A 200 -26.35 -30.34 -10.15
CA LYS A 200 -26.55 -29.58 -11.40
C LYS A 200 -27.04 -30.45 -12.55
N LEU A 201 -26.58 -31.70 -12.63
CA LEU A 201 -27.08 -32.68 -13.60
C LEU A 201 -28.57 -33.01 -13.36
N ASN A 202 -28.97 -33.09 -12.09
CA ASN A 202 -30.38 -33.26 -11.69
C ASN A 202 -31.22 -32.03 -12.04
N ASP A 203 -30.72 -30.82 -11.77
CA ASP A 203 -31.40 -29.57 -12.17
C ASP A 203 -31.63 -29.52 -13.69
N ALA A 204 -30.61 -29.86 -14.49
CA ALA A 204 -30.72 -29.91 -15.95
C ALA A 204 -31.78 -30.93 -16.42
N SER A 205 -31.91 -32.05 -15.71
CA SER A 205 -32.92 -33.07 -15.98
C SER A 205 -34.34 -32.56 -15.69
N GLN A 206 -34.52 -31.80 -14.61
CA GLN A 206 -35.81 -31.16 -14.29
C GLN A 206 -36.20 -30.08 -15.33
N LEU A 207 -35.21 -29.46 -15.97
CA LEU A 207 -35.42 -28.47 -17.04
C LEU A 207 -35.68 -29.09 -18.43
N GLY A 208 -35.82 -30.41 -18.53
CA GLY A 208 -36.20 -31.10 -19.77
C GLY A 208 -35.05 -31.68 -20.58
N CYS A 209 -33.86 -31.85 -19.98
CA CYS A 209 -32.75 -32.56 -20.59
C CYS A 209 -33.10 -34.03 -20.91
N SER A 210 -32.70 -34.52 -22.09
CA SER A 210 -32.89 -35.93 -22.48
C SER A 210 -31.96 -36.85 -21.69
N ALA A 211 -32.39 -38.10 -21.48
CA ALA A 211 -31.60 -39.08 -20.72
C ALA A 211 -30.26 -39.42 -21.39
N THR A 212 -30.20 -39.39 -22.72
CA THR A 212 -28.97 -39.64 -23.48
C THR A 212 -27.96 -38.50 -23.29
N PHE A 213 -28.42 -37.24 -23.38
CA PHE A 213 -27.56 -36.07 -23.18
C PHE A 213 -27.07 -35.97 -21.72
N ARG A 214 -27.93 -36.32 -20.75
CA ARG A 214 -27.54 -36.39 -19.34
C ARG A 214 -26.39 -37.37 -19.13
N ALA A 215 -26.47 -38.57 -19.70
CA ALA A 215 -25.44 -39.60 -19.54
C ALA A 215 -24.11 -39.20 -20.19
N GLU A 216 -24.15 -38.56 -21.36
CA GLU A 216 -22.95 -38.00 -22.01
C GLU A 216 -22.32 -36.88 -21.17
N LEU A 217 -23.14 -35.97 -20.64
CA LEU A 217 -22.69 -34.88 -19.77
C LEU A 217 -22.08 -35.40 -18.46
N GLU A 218 -22.67 -36.44 -17.87
CA GLU A 218 -22.13 -37.11 -16.68
C GLU A 218 -20.74 -37.71 -16.94
N SER A 219 -20.56 -38.37 -18.09
CA SER A 219 -19.26 -38.92 -18.50
C SER A 219 -18.19 -37.83 -18.63
N ILE A 220 -18.53 -36.70 -19.27
CA ILE A 220 -17.61 -35.57 -19.47
C ILE A 220 -17.26 -34.93 -18.13
N LEU A 221 -18.25 -34.67 -17.27
CA LEU A 221 -18.01 -34.07 -15.96
C LEU A 221 -17.18 -34.98 -15.06
N PHE A 222 -17.31 -36.31 -15.19
CA PHE A 222 -16.48 -37.27 -14.47
C PHE A 222 -15.03 -37.27 -14.97
N GLU A 223 -14.83 -37.21 -16.29
CA GLU A 223 -13.50 -37.15 -16.92
C GLU A 223 -12.74 -35.88 -16.54
N TYR A 224 -13.41 -34.72 -16.58
CA TYR A 224 -12.83 -33.40 -16.26
C TYR A 224 -13.15 -32.93 -14.84
N ARG A 225 -13.36 -33.87 -13.90
CA ARG A 225 -13.69 -33.55 -12.51
C ARG A 225 -12.62 -32.68 -11.85
N ASP A 226 -11.38 -32.84 -12.26
CA ASP A 226 -10.21 -32.13 -11.73
C ASP A 226 -10.12 -30.67 -12.16
N VAL A 227 -10.92 -30.21 -13.14
CA VAL A 227 -10.99 -28.81 -13.58
C VAL A 227 -11.84 -27.96 -12.64
N PHE A 228 -12.78 -28.57 -11.92
CA PHE A 228 -13.70 -27.85 -11.04
C PHE A 228 -13.10 -27.67 -9.64
N ARG A 229 -13.27 -26.46 -9.08
CA ARG A 229 -12.82 -26.10 -7.73
C ARG A 229 -13.90 -25.32 -7.01
N ILE A 230 -14.16 -25.66 -5.75
CA ILE A 230 -15.02 -24.84 -4.87
C ILE A 230 -14.25 -23.64 -4.29
N LYS A 231 -12.93 -23.78 -4.13
CA LYS A 231 -12.03 -22.75 -3.60
C LYS A 231 -10.77 -22.66 -4.44
N LEU A 232 -10.20 -21.46 -4.57
CA LEU A 232 -8.93 -21.25 -5.23
C LEU A 232 -7.82 -21.96 -4.42
N GLY A 233 -7.09 -22.87 -5.06
CA GLY A 233 -6.06 -23.68 -4.42
C GLY A 233 -4.73 -23.61 -5.18
N ARG A 234 -3.69 -24.26 -4.65
CA ARG A 234 -2.44 -24.48 -5.37
C ARG A 234 -2.63 -25.59 -6.42
N ASP A 235 -3.25 -25.22 -7.53
CA ASP A 235 -3.30 -26.08 -8.71
C ASP A 235 -1.95 -26.06 -9.45
N PRO A 236 -1.55 -27.18 -10.06
CA PRO A 236 -0.38 -27.19 -10.93
C PRO A 236 -0.60 -26.18 -12.08
N PRO A 237 0.50 -25.58 -12.60
CA PRO A 237 0.41 -24.70 -13.76
C PRO A 237 -0.37 -25.38 -14.89
N VAL A 238 -1.29 -24.64 -15.50
CA VAL A 238 -2.03 -25.13 -16.66
C VAL A 238 -1.03 -25.55 -17.75
N ASP A 239 -1.09 -26.82 -18.17
CA ASP A 239 -0.26 -27.34 -19.25
C ASP A 239 -0.81 -26.86 -20.61
N MET A 240 -0.48 -25.62 -20.94
CA MET A 240 -0.85 -24.99 -22.20
C MET A 240 0.39 -24.79 -23.06
N PRO A 241 0.40 -25.29 -24.32
CA PRO A 241 1.49 -24.99 -25.24
C PRO A 241 1.59 -23.47 -25.46
N PRO A 242 2.81 -22.91 -25.57
CA PRO A 242 2.99 -21.49 -25.70
C PRO A 242 2.28 -20.94 -26.94
N LEU A 243 1.53 -19.86 -26.75
CA LEU A 243 0.83 -19.17 -27.82
C LEU A 243 1.82 -18.74 -28.92
N LYS A 244 1.60 -19.23 -30.14
CA LYS A 244 2.37 -18.82 -31.33
C LYS A 244 1.57 -17.79 -32.12
N VAL A 245 1.89 -16.52 -31.91
CA VAL A 245 1.33 -15.43 -32.70
C VAL A 245 2.24 -15.18 -33.91
N THR A 246 1.71 -15.28 -35.11
CA THR A 246 2.40 -14.87 -36.35
C THR A 246 1.86 -13.52 -36.78
N LEU A 247 2.76 -12.55 -36.94
CA LEU A 247 2.41 -11.25 -37.50
C LEU A 247 2.14 -11.41 -39.00
N ARG A 248 1.19 -10.64 -39.54
CA ARG A 248 0.98 -10.57 -40.99
C ARG A 248 2.27 -10.08 -41.66
N PRO A 249 2.58 -10.51 -42.89
CA PRO A 249 3.67 -9.91 -43.67
C PRO A 249 3.43 -8.39 -43.73
N ASP A 250 4.47 -7.61 -43.42
CA ASP A 250 4.46 -6.15 -43.39
C ASP A 250 3.72 -5.47 -42.22
N ALA A 251 3.30 -6.22 -41.20
CA ALA A 251 2.76 -5.63 -39.97
C ALA A 251 3.85 -4.84 -39.22
N VAL A 252 3.62 -3.54 -39.04
CA VAL A 252 4.44 -2.67 -38.19
C VAL A 252 3.88 -2.74 -36.76
N PRO A 253 4.67 -3.15 -35.75
CA PRO A 253 4.19 -3.20 -34.37
C PRO A 253 3.95 -1.77 -33.86
N GLU A 254 2.71 -1.44 -33.54
CA GLU A 254 2.37 -0.21 -32.83
C GLU A 254 2.59 -0.42 -31.32
N LEU A 255 3.50 0.36 -30.75
CA LEU A 255 3.79 0.33 -29.32
C LEU A 255 2.82 1.27 -28.61
N PHE A 256 1.70 0.73 -28.13
CA PHE A 256 0.84 1.45 -27.20
C PHE A 256 1.45 1.42 -25.81
N SER A 257 1.80 2.60 -25.29
CA SER A 257 2.22 2.76 -23.91
C SER A 257 1.08 3.41 -23.15
N PHE A 258 0.64 2.80 -22.06
CA PHE A 258 -0.33 3.42 -21.17
C PHE A 258 0.35 3.73 -19.83
N LEU A 259 -0.13 4.81 -19.21
CA LEU A 259 0.47 5.40 -18.03
C LEU A 259 -0.41 5.03 -16.84
N THR A 260 0.13 4.23 -15.93
CA THR A 260 -0.52 3.91 -14.65
C THR A 260 0.17 4.65 -13.52
N ASP A 261 -0.45 4.65 -12.34
CA ASP A 261 0.14 5.10 -11.07
C ASP A 261 1.43 4.34 -10.71
N MET A 262 1.65 3.17 -11.30
CA MET A 262 2.83 2.33 -11.15
C MET A 262 3.90 2.54 -12.24
N GLY A 263 3.64 3.37 -13.26
CA GLY A 263 4.61 3.72 -14.31
C GLY A 263 4.09 3.62 -15.74
N ILE A 264 4.99 3.85 -16.71
CA ILE A 264 4.67 3.71 -18.14
C ILE A 264 4.91 2.25 -18.54
N PHE A 265 3.84 1.57 -18.91
CA PHE A 265 3.92 0.19 -19.41
C PHE A 265 3.78 0.18 -20.91
N THR A 266 4.83 -0.29 -21.59
CA THR A 266 4.81 -0.59 -23.02
C THR A 266 4.83 -2.11 -23.18
N PRO A 267 3.68 -2.75 -23.43
CA PRO A 267 3.63 -4.19 -23.58
C PRO A 267 4.40 -4.60 -24.85
N THR A 268 5.42 -5.45 -24.70
CA THR A 268 6.09 -6.10 -25.85
C THR A 268 5.30 -7.30 -26.40
N ARG A 269 4.12 -7.58 -25.83
CA ARG A 269 3.18 -8.61 -26.25
C ARG A 269 1.76 -8.06 -26.17
N VAL A 270 0.90 -8.49 -27.09
CA VAL A 270 -0.54 -8.19 -27.06
C VAL A 270 -1.12 -8.74 -25.75
N LEU A 271 -1.65 -7.87 -24.89
CA LEU A 271 -2.36 -8.27 -23.68
C LEU A 271 -3.69 -8.92 -24.09
N MET A 272 -3.78 -10.25 -24.02
CA MET A 272 -5.07 -10.93 -24.14
C MET A 272 -5.88 -10.72 -22.86
N GLY A 273 -7.10 -10.19 -23.00
CA GLY A 273 -8.07 -10.09 -21.89
C GLY A 273 -8.40 -8.68 -21.39
N GLY A 274 -7.91 -7.61 -22.04
CA GLY A 274 -8.39 -6.25 -21.77
C GLY A 274 -9.73 -5.98 -22.46
N SER A 275 -10.73 -5.51 -21.71
CA SER A 275 -12.11 -5.28 -22.18
C SER A 275 -12.30 -4.23 -23.29
N ASP A 276 -11.25 -3.65 -23.85
CA ASP A 276 -11.30 -2.79 -25.04
C ASP A 276 -10.42 -3.31 -26.19
N SER A 277 -10.51 -4.62 -26.43
CA SER A 277 -9.91 -5.26 -27.61
C SER A 277 -10.77 -4.97 -28.87
N VAL A 278 -10.84 -3.72 -29.32
CA VAL A 278 -11.36 -3.39 -30.66
C VAL A 278 -10.20 -2.88 -31.51
N ALA A 279 -9.60 -3.82 -32.24
CA ALA A 279 -8.86 -3.49 -33.45
C ALA A 279 -9.89 -3.18 -34.55
N TYR A 280 -9.97 -1.93 -34.99
CA TYR A 280 -10.39 -1.63 -36.35
C TYR A 280 -9.24 -0.93 -37.08
N CYS A 281 -9.08 -1.41 -38.31
CA CYS A 281 -8.00 -1.24 -39.30
C CYS A 281 -7.21 0.07 -39.28
#